data_AF-I3IEF7-F1
#
_entry.id   AF-I3IEF7-F1
#
_cell.length_a   1.000
_cell.length_b   1.000
_cell.length_c   1.000
_cell.angle_alpha   90.00
_cell.angle_beta   90.00
_cell.angle_gamma   90.00
#
_symmetry.space_group_name_H-M   'P 1'
#
loop_
_entity.id
_entity.type
_entity.pdbx_description
1 polymer ?
#
loop_
_entity_poly.entity_id
_entity_poly.type
_entity_poly.pdbx_seq_one_letter_code
_entity_poly.pdbx_strand_id
1 'polypeptide(L)'
;MSKKRMTRKLLLALLFTFSSACSHALDLPLTDANFKNCVAALAAKKNWQNLADITAIECHSKKITSLAGIEQFTQLQKLSLYNNQLTDATLEKLPLLRHINLAKNKITQVTLGELPALEELYIFGNKMTALDLNALPTLKLLKINDNKLLQFTYRDLPALEKIYMFNNAVEHVDIYHLPALKYMDARQNPMPDPLYEEMDKLTGVTFLHDGNAEDWQ
;
A
#
# COMPACT_ATOMS: atom_id res chain seq x y z
N MET A 1 -7.17 -71.53 -38.78
CA MET A 1 -6.06 -71.02 -37.95
C MET A 1 -5.32 -69.94 -38.71
N SER A 2 -5.26 -68.76 -38.10
CA SER A 2 -4.69 -67.50 -38.56
C SER A 2 -3.18 -67.55 -38.77
N LYS A 3 -2.65 -66.80 -39.74
CA LYS A 3 -1.36 -66.10 -39.62
C LYS A 3 -1.31 -64.86 -40.53
N LYS A 4 -1.51 -63.71 -39.89
CA LYS A 4 -1.30 -62.34 -40.40
C LYS A 4 0.11 -62.17 -40.98
N ARG A 5 0.24 -61.47 -42.11
CA ARG A 5 1.50 -60.84 -42.54
C ARG A 5 1.35 -59.33 -42.53
N MET A 6 2.37 -58.71 -41.97
CA MET A 6 2.43 -57.39 -41.32
C MET A 6 2.80 -56.33 -42.36
N THR A 7 1.97 -55.29 -42.52
CA THR A 7 2.30 -54.12 -43.34
C THR A 7 3.16 -53.14 -42.53
N ARG A 8 4.31 -52.75 -43.11
CA ARG A 8 5.22 -51.74 -42.54
C ARG A 8 4.53 -50.37 -42.53
N LYS A 9 4.31 -49.80 -41.36
CA LYS A 9 3.90 -48.38 -41.21
C LYS A 9 5.13 -47.50 -41.38
N LEU A 10 5.10 -46.65 -42.40
CA LEU A 10 6.05 -45.56 -42.62
C LEU A 10 5.79 -44.50 -41.52
N LEU A 11 6.78 -44.22 -40.67
CA LEU A 11 6.70 -43.13 -39.68
C LEU A 11 7.00 -41.82 -40.42
N LEU A 12 5.99 -40.96 -40.57
CA LEU A 12 6.17 -39.57 -40.99
C LEU A 12 6.74 -38.80 -39.78
N ALA A 13 8.01 -38.37 -39.86
CA ALA A 13 8.56 -37.42 -38.91
C ALA A 13 8.02 -36.02 -39.27
N LEU A 14 7.07 -35.50 -38.49
CA LEU A 14 6.71 -34.09 -38.54
C LEU A 14 7.89 -33.27 -37.99
N LEU A 15 8.59 -32.57 -38.87
CA LEU A 15 9.42 -31.43 -38.51
C LEU A 15 8.49 -30.33 -37.99
N PHE A 16 8.39 -30.20 -36.67
CA PHE A 16 7.79 -29.01 -36.08
C PHE A 16 8.71 -27.82 -36.36
N THR A 17 8.19 -26.91 -37.17
CA THR A 17 8.78 -25.60 -37.43
C THR A 17 8.94 -24.85 -36.11
N PHE A 18 10.10 -24.21 -35.94
CA PHE A 18 10.34 -23.25 -34.86
C PHE A 18 9.26 -22.16 -34.94
N SER A 19 8.29 -22.22 -34.03
CA SER A 19 7.38 -21.12 -33.80
C SER A 19 8.19 -19.93 -33.33
N SER A 20 8.15 -18.86 -34.12
CA SER A 20 8.43 -17.48 -33.73
C SER A 20 8.29 -17.29 -32.22
N ALA A 21 9.36 -16.78 -31.59
CA ALA A 21 9.29 -16.24 -30.23
C ALA A 21 8.37 -15.01 -30.26
N CYS A 22 7.07 -15.26 -30.27
CA CYS A 22 6.06 -14.27 -29.98
C CYS A 22 6.27 -13.92 -28.51
N SER A 23 6.88 -12.77 -28.25
CA SER A 23 6.90 -12.16 -26.91
C SER A 23 5.44 -11.94 -26.53
N HIS A 24 4.84 -12.94 -25.89
CA HIS A 24 3.50 -12.78 -25.35
C HIS A 24 3.62 -11.72 -24.27
N ALA A 25 2.95 -10.58 -24.49
CA ALA A 25 2.88 -9.55 -23.48
C ALA A 25 2.35 -10.16 -22.19
N LEU A 26 3.00 -9.85 -21.06
CA LEU A 26 2.56 -10.32 -19.75
C LEU A 26 1.08 -9.99 -19.56
N ASP A 27 0.26 -11.02 -19.33
CA ASP A 27 -1.15 -10.82 -19.05
C ASP A 27 -1.31 -10.22 -17.65
N LEU A 28 -1.85 -9.01 -17.59
CA LEU A 28 -1.99 -8.24 -16.36
C LEU A 28 -3.45 -8.24 -15.93
N PRO A 29 -3.76 -8.81 -14.75
CA PRO A 29 -5.13 -8.99 -14.27
C PRO A 29 -5.78 -7.69 -13.75
N LEU A 30 -5.32 -6.53 -14.20
CA LEU A 30 -5.83 -5.22 -13.80
C LEU A 30 -7.04 -4.81 -14.65
N THR A 31 -8.05 -4.19 -14.07
CA THR A 31 -9.21 -3.70 -14.85
C THR A 31 -9.06 -2.24 -15.27
N ASP A 32 -8.38 -1.41 -14.46
CA ASP A 32 -8.10 -0.01 -14.78
C ASP A 32 -7.05 0.08 -15.90
N ALA A 33 -7.41 0.68 -17.03
CA ALA A 33 -6.56 0.77 -18.20
C ALA A 33 -5.28 1.59 -17.96
N ASN A 34 -5.37 2.67 -17.17
CA ASN A 34 -4.19 3.49 -16.84
C ASN A 34 -3.24 2.70 -15.94
N PHE A 35 -3.79 1.92 -15.01
CA PHE A 35 -2.99 1.09 -14.13
C PHE A 35 -2.31 -0.03 -14.91
N LYS A 36 -3.08 -0.75 -15.74
CA LYS A 36 -2.57 -1.80 -16.62
C LYS A 36 -1.45 -1.28 -17.53
N ASN A 37 -1.66 -0.14 -18.19
CA ASN A 37 -0.66 0.45 -19.08
C ASN A 37 0.62 0.84 -18.33
N CYS A 38 0.50 1.37 -17.11
CA CYS A 38 1.66 1.69 -16.30
C CYS A 38 2.44 0.42 -15.89
N VAL A 39 1.76 -0.61 -15.40
CA VAL A 39 2.41 -1.86 -15.00
C VAL A 39 3.02 -2.59 -16.20
N ALA A 40 2.38 -2.55 -17.38
CA ALA A 40 2.94 -3.09 -18.61
C ALA A 40 4.25 -2.36 -19.01
N ALA A 41 4.31 -1.04 -18.87
CA ALA A 41 5.51 -0.27 -19.12
C ALA A 41 6.64 -0.60 -18.12
N LEU A 42 6.30 -0.82 -16.85
CA LEU A 42 7.25 -1.30 -15.83
C LEU A 42 7.76 -2.70 -16.18
N ALA A 43 6.86 -3.62 -16.56
CA ALA A 43 7.21 -4.97 -16.95
C ALA A 43 8.19 -4.98 -18.13
N ALA A 44 7.93 -4.20 -19.17
CA ALA A 44 8.85 -4.04 -20.30
C ALA A 44 10.21 -3.47 -19.86
N LYS A 45 10.22 -2.43 -19.02
CA LYS A 45 11.46 -1.80 -18.52
C LYS A 45 12.29 -2.72 -17.63
N LYS A 46 11.63 -3.58 -16.85
CA LYS A 46 12.25 -4.49 -15.87
C LYS A 46 12.43 -5.90 -16.41
N ASN A 47 11.99 -6.16 -17.63
CA ASN A 47 11.96 -7.47 -18.28
C ASN A 47 11.21 -8.54 -17.46
N TRP A 48 10.13 -8.15 -16.79
CA TRP A 48 9.26 -9.10 -16.08
C TRP A 48 8.50 -9.97 -17.07
N GLN A 49 8.60 -11.28 -16.88
CA GLN A 49 8.01 -12.31 -17.74
C GLN A 49 6.76 -12.93 -17.13
N ASN A 50 6.60 -12.81 -15.81
CA ASN A 50 5.48 -13.39 -15.07
C ASN A 50 5.08 -12.49 -13.88
N LEU A 51 3.91 -12.73 -13.28
CA LEU A 51 3.40 -11.94 -12.16
C LEU A 51 4.30 -12.01 -10.92
N ALA A 52 5.02 -13.12 -10.71
CA ALA A 52 5.89 -13.30 -9.55
C ALA A 52 7.16 -12.44 -9.62
N ASP A 53 7.53 -11.95 -10.81
CA ASP A 53 8.64 -11.00 -10.96
C ASP A 53 8.27 -9.58 -10.45
N ILE A 54 6.97 -9.29 -10.32
CA ILE A 54 6.44 -7.96 -9.94
C ILE A 54 6.52 -7.79 -8.43
N THR A 55 7.64 -7.22 -7.98
CA THR A 55 7.91 -6.94 -6.57
C THR A 55 7.72 -5.46 -6.19
N ALA A 56 7.67 -4.55 -7.16
CA ALA A 56 7.50 -3.12 -6.91
C ALA A 56 6.70 -2.43 -8.03
N ILE A 57 5.60 -1.77 -7.69
CA ILE A 57 4.76 -1.01 -8.62
C ILE A 57 4.85 0.47 -8.26
N GLU A 58 5.28 1.29 -9.23
CA GLU A 58 5.39 2.76 -9.08
C GLU A 58 4.70 3.47 -10.25
N CYS A 59 3.45 3.91 -10.02
CA CYS A 59 2.57 4.46 -11.05
C CYS A 59 1.98 5.80 -10.63
N HIS A 60 2.82 6.82 -10.57
CA HIS A 60 2.45 8.17 -10.15
C HIS A 60 1.74 8.96 -11.24
N SER A 61 0.72 9.74 -10.86
CA SER A 61 0.08 10.72 -11.76
C SER A 61 -0.43 10.11 -13.06
N LYS A 62 -1.03 8.92 -12.97
CA LYS A 62 -1.56 8.17 -14.11
C LYS A 62 -3.07 8.23 -14.23
N LYS A 63 -3.76 9.00 -13.38
CA LYS A 63 -5.23 9.06 -13.33
C LYS A 63 -5.85 7.67 -13.08
N ILE A 64 -5.16 6.84 -12.29
CA ILE A 64 -5.67 5.53 -11.87
C ILE A 64 -6.86 5.74 -10.94
N THR A 65 -7.94 5.01 -11.18
CA THR A 65 -9.19 5.09 -10.42
C THR A 65 -9.53 3.81 -9.67
N SER A 66 -8.95 2.66 -10.05
CA SER A 66 -9.22 1.39 -9.38
C SER A 66 -7.98 0.54 -9.21
N LEU A 67 -7.94 -0.22 -8.11
CA LEU A 67 -6.95 -1.27 -7.82
C LEU A 67 -7.47 -2.68 -8.13
N ALA A 68 -8.65 -2.83 -8.74
CA ALA A 68 -9.20 -4.16 -9.00
C ALA A 68 -8.21 -5.03 -9.80
N GLY A 69 -7.95 -6.23 -9.25
CA GLY A 69 -6.96 -7.18 -9.77
C GLY A 69 -5.59 -7.09 -9.10
N ILE A 70 -5.34 -6.12 -8.22
CA ILE A 70 -4.06 -5.97 -7.53
C ILE A 70 -3.73 -7.17 -6.64
N GLU A 71 -4.75 -7.86 -6.12
CA GLU A 71 -4.60 -9.01 -5.23
C GLU A 71 -3.89 -10.21 -5.89
N GLN A 72 -3.71 -10.19 -7.21
CA GLN A 72 -2.97 -11.21 -7.96
C GLN A 72 -1.45 -11.02 -7.89
N PHE A 73 -0.95 -9.85 -7.49
CA PHE A 73 0.49 -9.57 -7.36
C PHE A 73 1.01 -9.98 -5.97
N THR A 74 0.92 -11.25 -5.62
CA THR A 74 1.23 -11.77 -4.27
C THR A 74 2.68 -11.56 -3.83
N GLN A 75 3.60 -11.32 -4.77
CA GLN A 75 5.01 -11.01 -4.51
C GLN A 75 5.30 -9.52 -4.31
N LEU A 76 4.28 -8.66 -4.33
CA LEU A 76 4.43 -7.21 -4.26
C LEU A 76 4.91 -6.76 -2.87
N GLN A 77 6.06 -6.07 -2.86
CA GLN A 77 6.68 -5.52 -1.65
C GLN A 77 6.58 -3.99 -1.58
N LYS A 78 6.46 -3.32 -2.73
CA LYS A 78 6.34 -1.87 -2.81
C LYS A 78 5.18 -1.46 -3.70
N LEU A 79 4.26 -0.66 -3.17
CA LEU A 79 3.17 -0.06 -3.93
C LEU A 79 3.21 1.46 -3.80
N SER A 80 3.42 2.16 -4.91
CA SER A 80 3.51 3.62 -4.94
C SER A 80 2.61 4.19 -6.04
N LEU A 81 1.44 4.71 -5.62
CA LEU A 81 0.39 5.25 -6.47
C LEU A 81 0.07 6.71 -6.13
N TYR A 82 1.09 7.47 -5.72
CA TYR A 82 1.00 8.90 -5.41
C TYR A 82 0.32 9.70 -6.54
N ASN A 83 -0.54 10.64 -6.14
CA ASN A 83 -1.21 11.58 -7.03
C ASN A 83 -2.03 10.89 -8.13
N ASN A 84 -2.94 10.01 -7.75
CA ASN A 84 -3.93 9.39 -8.64
C ASN A 84 -5.36 9.80 -8.24
N GLN A 85 -6.37 9.02 -8.60
CA GLN A 85 -7.78 9.34 -8.37
C GLN A 85 -8.52 8.19 -7.66
N LEU A 86 -7.79 7.38 -6.87
CA LEU A 86 -8.37 6.29 -6.09
C LEU A 86 -9.36 6.83 -5.06
N THR A 87 -10.52 6.19 -4.93
CA THR A 87 -11.54 6.46 -3.90
C THR A 87 -11.46 5.51 -2.72
N ASP A 88 -10.85 4.36 -2.92
CA ASP A 88 -10.69 3.28 -1.95
C ASP A 88 -9.43 2.47 -2.29
N ALA A 89 -8.97 1.67 -1.34
CA ALA A 89 -7.88 0.73 -1.56
C ALA A 89 -8.02 -0.51 -0.66
N THR A 90 -8.04 -1.69 -1.26
CA THR A 90 -8.05 -2.98 -0.55
C THR A 90 -6.74 -3.71 -0.81
N LEU A 91 -5.96 -3.94 0.24
CA LEU A 91 -4.58 -4.46 0.18
C LEU A 91 -4.36 -5.70 1.08
N GLU A 92 -5.41 -6.21 1.72
CA GLU A 92 -5.35 -7.34 2.68
C GLU A 92 -4.77 -8.64 2.12
N LYS A 93 -4.74 -8.82 0.80
CA LYS A 93 -4.21 -10.01 0.11
C LYS A 93 -2.76 -9.85 -0.34
N LEU A 94 -2.05 -8.83 0.13
CA LEU A 94 -0.68 -8.50 -0.27
C LEU A 94 0.27 -8.54 0.94
N PRO A 95 0.48 -9.73 1.55
CA PRO A 95 1.13 -9.86 2.85
C PRO A 95 2.61 -9.48 2.88
N LEU A 96 3.24 -9.35 1.70
CA LEU A 96 4.65 -9.00 1.55
C LEU A 96 4.91 -7.49 1.41
N LEU A 97 3.86 -6.65 1.44
CA LEU A 97 4.01 -5.20 1.36
C LEU A 97 4.87 -4.67 2.51
N ARG A 98 5.88 -3.89 2.14
CA ARG A 98 6.81 -3.18 3.04
C ARG A 98 6.64 -1.67 2.96
N HIS A 99 6.25 -1.16 1.80
CA HIS A 99 6.07 0.27 1.56
C HIS A 99 4.81 0.52 0.74
N ILE A 100 3.91 1.32 1.31
CA ILE A 100 2.66 1.74 0.68
C ILE A 100 2.62 3.26 0.60
N ASN A 101 2.51 3.81 -0.60
CA ASN A 101 2.27 5.23 -0.82
C ASN A 101 1.04 5.43 -1.70
N LEU A 102 -0.05 5.85 -1.06
CA LEU A 102 -1.33 6.20 -1.66
C LEU A 102 -1.66 7.70 -1.48
N ALA A 103 -0.65 8.51 -1.16
CA ALA A 103 -0.85 9.92 -0.88
C ALA A 103 -1.36 10.72 -2.10
N LYS A 104 -2.06 11.82 -1.83
CA LYS A 104 -2.70 12.69 -2.84
C LYS A 104 -3.66 11.93 -3.76
N ASN A 105 -4.52 11.09 -3.19
CA ASN A 105 -5.65 10.49 -3.92
C ASN A 105 -6.97 11.11 -3.44
N LYS A 106 -8.10 10.41 -3.61
CA LYS A 106 -9.42 10.79 -3.09
C LYS A 106 -9.95 9.72 -2.13
N ILE A 107 -9.06 8.99 -1.47
CA ILE A 107 -9.39 7.80 -0.69
C ILE A 107 -10.23 8.18 0.53
N THR A 108 -11.37 7.53 0.70
CA THR A 108 -12.21 7.64 1.90
C THR A 108 -12.06 6.44 2.82
N GLN A 109 -11.63 5.28 2.30
CA GLN A 109 -11.44 4.05 3.04
C GLN A 109 -10.25 3.26 2.52
N VAL A 110 -9.48 2.67 3.44
CA VAL A 110 -8.43 1.69 3.13
C VAL A 110 -8.64 0.44 3.97
N THR A 111 -8.45 -0.73 3.35
CA THR A 111 -8.46 -2.04 4.01
C THR A 111 -7.08 -2.64 3.89
N LEU A 112 -6.30 -2.62 4.98
CA LEU A 112 -4.90 -3.09 4.97
C LEU A 112 -4.78 -4.59 5.27
N GLY A 113 -5.68 -5.17 6.07
CA GLY A 113 -5.54 -6.55 6.56
C GLY A 113 -4.32 -6.71 7.49
N GLU A 114 -3.78 -7.93 7.57
CA GLU A 114 -2.55 -8.22 8.28
C GLU A 114 -1.33 -7.99 7.37
N LEU A 115 -0.53 -6.98 7.66
CA LEU A 115 0.69 -6.67 6.89
C LEU A 115 1.92 -6.75 7.80
N PRO A 116 2.41 -7.97 8.10
CA PRO A 116 3.45 -8.18 9.10
C PRO A 116 4.81 -7.58 8.70
N ALA A 117 5.01 -7.23 7.43
CA ALA A 117 6.24 -6.66 6.90
C ALA A 117 6.13 -5.16 6.57
N LEU A 118 4.99 -4.50 6.81
CA LEU A 118 4.79 -3.10 6.43
C LEU A 118 5.62 -2.16 7.31
N GLU A 119 6.58 -1.46 6.72
CA GLU A 119 7.48 -0.54 7.42
C GLU A 119 7.06 0.93 7.24
N GLU A 120 6.50 1.29 6.08
CA GLU A 120 6.13 2.67 5.77
C GLU A 120 4.76 2.79 5.12
N LEU A 121 3.93 3.69 5.67
CA LEU A 121 2.58 3.95 5.18
C LEU A 121 2.34 5.45 4.96
N TYR A 122 2.12 5.83 3.70
CA TYR A 122 1.81 7.19 3.30
C TYR A 122 0.41 7.26 2.70
N ILE A 123 -0.54 7.88 3.41
CA ILE A 123 -1.92 8.12 2.96
C ILE A 123 -2.29 9.61 3.10
N PHE A 124 -1.31 10.50 3.22
CA PHE A 124 -1.56 11.93 3.38
C PHE A 124 -2.27 12.55 2.16
N GLY A 125 -3.04 13.62 2.38
CA GLY A 125 -3.74 14.32 1.31
C GLY A 125 -4.86 13.48 0.68
N ASN A 126 -5.64 12.79 1.51
CA ASN A 126 -6.81 12.00 1.11
C ASN A 126 -8.07 12.55 1.82
N LYS A 127 -9.13 11.75 1.95
CA LYS A 127 -10.41 12.15 2.54
C LYS A 127 -10.89 11.15 3.60
N MET A 128 -9.97 10.44 4.24
CA MET A 128 -10.30 9.42 5.25
C MET A 128 -10.84 10.07 6.51
N THR A 129 -11.81 9.41 7.15
CA THR A 129 -12.38 9.81 8.45
C THR A 129 -11.99 8.88 9.60
N ALA A 130 -11.58 7.65 9.28
CA ALA A 130 -11.02 6.69 10.21
C ALA A 130 -9.93 5.86 9.54
N LEU A 131 -9.06 5.26 10.34
CA LEU A 131 -8.01 4.35 9.88
C LEU A 131 -7.74 3.26 10.93
N ASP A 132 -7.71 2.01 10.49
CA ASP A 132 -7.35 0.87 11.33
C ASP A 132 -5.91 0.42 11.06
N LEU A 133 -5.10 0.35 12.12
CA LEU A 133 -3.69 -0.03 12.14
C LEU A 133 -3.42 -1.25 13.05
N ASN A 134 -4.45 -1.95 13.51
CA ASN A 134 -4.35 -3.00 14.55
C ASN A 134 -3.40 -4.17 14.22
N ALA A 135 -3.05 -4.40 12.96
CA ALA A 135 -2.27 -5.56 12.50
C ALA A 135 -0.99 -5.17 11.74
N LEU A 136 -0.30 -4.10 12.17
CA LEU A 136 0.89 -3.56 11.52
C LEU A 136 2.12 -3.51 12.46
N PRO A 137 2.59 -4.66 12.99
CA PRO A 137 3.57 -4.70 14.08
C PRO A 137 4.95 -4.13 13.71
N THR A 138 5.27 -4.02 12.42
CA THR A 138 6.57 -3.57 11.91
C THR A 138 6.55 -2.14 11.37
N LEU A 139 5.42 -1.44 11.47
CA LEU A 139 5.26 -0.08 10.95
C LEU A 139 6.19 0.87 11.69
N LYS A 140 7.05 1.58 10.96
CA LYS A 140 8.05 2.53 11.49
C LYS A 140 7.70 3.98 11.20
N LEU A 141 7.06 4.24 10.08
CA LEU A 141 6.70 5.59 9.63
C LEU A 141 5.26 5.63 9.13
N LEU A 142 4.48 6.53 9.73
CA LEU A 142 3.10 6.79 9.37
C LEU A 142 2.93 8.26 8.94
N LYS A 143 2.42 8.47 7.73
CA LYS A 143 2.01 9.79 7.24
C LYS A 143 0.55 9.80 6.83
N ILE A 144 -0.29 10.39 7.67
CA ILE A 144 -1.74 10.47 7.54
C ILE A 144 -2.25 11.92 7.59
N ASN A 145 -1.34 12.90 7.60
CA ASN A 145 -1.65 14.32 7.56
C ASN A 145 -2.54 14.72 6.35
N ASP A 146 -3.18 15.89 6.43
CA ASP A 146 -4.08 16.39 5.38
C ASP A 146 -5.19 15.37 5.02
N ASN A 147 -5.91 14.89 6.03
CA ASN A 147 -7.10 14.05 5.87
C ASN A 147 -8.27 14.68 6.65
N LYS A 148 -9.29 13.88 6.98
CA LYS A 148 -10.41 14.27 7.83
C LYS A 148 -10.58 13.30 9.00
N LEU A 149 -9.46 12.71 9.46
CA LEU A 149 -9.48 11.66 10.46
C LEU A 149 -10.05 12.22 11.76
N LEU A 150 -11.07 11.55 12.29
CA LEU A 150 -11.60 11.79 13.62
C LEU A 150 -10.87 10.93 14.66
N GLN A 151 -10.44 9.75 14.22
CA GLN A 151 -9.71 8.79 15.03
C GLN A 151 -8.92 7.83 14.13
N PHE A 152 -7.98 7.14 14.74
CA PHE A 152 -7.34 5.96 14.17
C PHE A 152 -7.08 4.97 15.30
N THR A 153 -7.16 3.67 15.00
CA THR A 153 -7.08 2.62 16.02
C THR A 153 -5.86 1.76 15.82
N TYR A 154 -5.23 1.36 16.92
CA TYR A 154 -4.13 0.41 16.97
C TYR A 154 -4.16 -0.31 18.31
N ARG A 155 -3.61 -1.53 18.35
CA ARG A 155 -3.38 -2.27 19.60
C ARG A 155 -2.02 -1.91 20.17
N ASP A 156 -0.96 -2.33 19.47
CA ASP A 156 0.43 -1.97 19.75
C ASP A 156 1.12 -1.67 18.42
N LEU A 157 1.92 -0.61 18.37
CA LEU A 157 2.81 -0.33 17.24
C LEU A 157 4.25 -0.27 17.74
N PRO A 158 4.86 -1.42 18.09
CA PRO A 158 6.11 -1.48 18.84
C PRO A 158 7.32 -0.96 18.06
N ALA A 159 7.20 -0.84 16.74
CA ALA A 159 8.25 -0.33 15.86
C ALA A 159 8.01 1.12 15.39
N LEU A 160 6.88 1.74 15.73
CA LEU A 160 6.49 3.02 15.14
C LEU A 160 7.31 4.16 15.74
N GLU A 161 8.15 4.77 14.91
CA GLU A 161 9.09 5.80 15.35
C GLU A 161 8.58 7.21 15.03
N LYS A 162 7.83 7.38 13.94
CA LYS A 162 7.45 8.69 13.42
C LYS A 162 6.01 8.73 12.94
N ILE A 163 5.27 9.72 13.41
CA ILE A 163 3.89 10.00 13.00
C ILE A 163 3.78 11.43 12.48
N TYR A 164 3.19 11.58 11.30
CA TYR A 164 2.75 12.86 10.77
C TYR A 164 1.23 12.80 10.59
N MET A 165 0.50 13.46 11.48
CA MET A 165 -0.96 13.44 11.52
C MET A 165 -1.60 14.83 11.52
N PHE A 166 -0.80 15.86 11.25
CA PHE A 166 -1.28 17.22 11.24
C PHE A 166 -2.39 17.46 10.21
N ASN A 167 -3.22 18.49 10.44
CA ASN A 167 -4.33 18.87 9.57
C ASN A 167 -5.32 17.70 9.39
N ASN A 168 -5.94 17.34 10.51
CA ASN A 168 -7.00 16.34 10.63
C ASN A 168 -8.06 16.87 11.62
N ALA A 169 -8.93 16.00 12.12
CA ALA A 169 -9.96 16.32 13.11
C ALA A 169 -9.87 15.36 14.31
N VAL A 170 -8.66 14.90 14.67
CA VAL A 170 -8.44 13.94 15.75
C VAL A 170 -8.57 14.64 17.10
N GLU A 171 -9.45 14.15 17.96
CA GLU A 171 -9.63 14.69 19.32
C GLU A 171 -8.84 13.90 20.36
N HIS A 172 -8.54 12.62 20.08
CA HIS A 172 -7.91 11.70 21.03
C HIS A 172 -6.90 10.80 20.32
N VAL A 173 -5.77 10.53 20.98
CA VAL A 173 -4.75 9.58 20.53
C VAL A 173 -4.12 8.89 21.74
N ASP A 174 -3.89 7.58 21.65
CA ASP A 174 -3.27 6.79 22.72
C ASP A 174 -1.74 6.80 22.59
N ILE A 175 -1.09 7.72 23.30
CA ILE A 175 0.37 7.88 23.24
C ILE A 175 1.14 6.82 24.03
N TYR A 176 0.47 5.93 24.79
CA TYR A 176 1.12 4.98 25.70
C TYR A 176 1.44 3.63 25.04
N HIS A 177 0.75 3.27 23.96
CA HIS A 177 0.98 2.03 23.20
C HIS A 177 1.92 2.22 21.99
N LEU A 178 2.83 3.19 22.09
CA LEU A 178 3.80 3.58 21.06
C LEU A 178 5.25 3.60 21.61
N PRO A 179 5.79 2.47 22.10
CA PRO A 179 7.01 2.45 22.91
C PRO A 179 8.29 2.85 22.16
N ALA A 180 8.28 2.85 20.82
CA ALA A 180 9.41 3.26 19.98
C ALA A 180 9.27 4.67 19.39
N LEU A 181 8.21 5.41 19.75
CA LEU A 181 7.93 6.72 19.18
C LEU A 181 9.06 7.70 19.51
N LYS A 182 9.51 8.43 18.49
CA LYS A 182 10.54 9.48 18.61
C LYS A 182 10.02 10.83 18.16
N TYR A 183 9.02 10.85 17.29
CA TYR A 183 8.48 12.07 16.72
C TYR A 183 7.00 11.94 16.38
N MET A 184 6.20 12.94 16.77
CA MET A 184 4.80 13.07 16.34
C MET A 184 4.50 14.53 15.99
N ASP A 185 4.03 14.77 14.76
CA ASP A 185 3.45 16.05 14.35
C ASP A 185 1.93 15.96 14.36
N ALA A 186 1.34 16.55 15.40
CA ALA A 186 -0.07 16.48 15.73
C ALA A 186 -0.80 17.82 15.63
N ARG A 187 -0.12 18.87 15.15
CA ARG A 187 -0.68 20.21 14.87
C ARG A 187 -1.94 20.14 14.03
N GLN A 188 -2.78 21.16 14.10
CA GLN A 188 -4.02 21.30 13.36
C GLN A 188 -4.95 20.09 13.56
N ASN A 189 -5.14 19.73 14.82
CA ASN A 189 -6.13 18.77 15.31
C ASN A 189 -6.80 19.34 16.57
N PRO A 190 -8.10 19.08 16.78
CA PRO A 190 -8.86 19.59 17.93
C PRO A 190 -8.63 18.77 19.22
N MET A 191 -7.38 18.38 19.52
CA MET A 191 -7.08 17.69 20.78
C MET A 191 -7.17 18.68 21.96
N PRO A 192 -7.68 18.25 23.12
CA PRO A 192 -7.85 19.14 24.27
C PRO A 192 -6.52 19.36 25.01
N ASP A 193 -6.37 20.52 25.66
CA ASP A 193 -5.14 20.93 26.38
C ASP A 193 -4.57 19.87 27.33
N PRO A 194 -5.38 19.13 28.13
CA PRO A 194 -4.85 18.07 28.97
C PRO A 194 -4.08 17.00 28.19
N LEU A 195 -4.45 16.70 26.95
CA LEU A 195 -3.72 15.73 26.12
C LEU A 195 -2.37 16.29 25.66
N TYR A 196 -2.28 17.58 25.35
CA TYR A 196 -1.01 18.23 25.04
C TYR A 196 -0.08 18.25 26.27
N GLU A 197 -0.61 18.54 27.46
CA GLU A 197 0.17 18.46 28.70
C GLU A 197 0.71 17.03 28.96
N GLU A 198 -0.05 15.99 28.62
CA GLU A 198 0.43 14.61 28.72
C GLU A 198 1.53 14.29 27.70
N MET A 199 1.42 14.82 26.48
CA MET A 199 2.49 14.71 25.46
C MET A 199 3.78 15.37 25.94
N ASP A 200 3.71 16.55 26.55
CA ASP A 200 4.88 17.29 27.06
C ASP A 200 5.58 16.57 28.23
N LYS A 201 4.87 15.72 28.98
CA LYS A 201 5.44 14.89 30.05
C LYS A 201 6.25 13.70 29.53
N LEU A 202 6.02 13.27 28.28
CA LEU A 202 6.72 12.13 27.70
C LEU A 202 8.12 12.52 27.21
N THR A 203 9.13 12.18 28.02
CA THR A 203 10.54 12.42 27.66
C THR A 203 11.02 11.51 26.54
N GLY A 204 11.89 12.00 25.67
CA GLY A 204 12.51 11.21 24.60
C GLY A 204 11.72 11.18 23.29
N VAL A 205 10.55 11.81 23.26
CA VAL A 205 9.72 12.00 22.07
C VAL A 205 9.65 13.49 21.77
N THR A 206 9.76 13.86 20.49
CA THR A 206 9.48 15.22 20.03
C THR A 206 8.04 15.32 19.55
N PHE A 207 7.19 16.05 20.26
CA PHE A 207 5.85 16.40 19.82
C PHE A 207 5.85 17.79 19.17
N LEU A 208 5.22 17.91 18.00
CA LEU A 208 4.77 19.20 17.48
C LEU A 208 3.26 19.24 17.61
N HIS A 209 2.74 20.15 18.41
CA HIS A 209 1.32 20.41 18.59
C HIS A 209 1.07 21.91 18.67
N ASP A 210 -0.19 22.34 18.58
CA ASP A 210 -0.53 23.76 18.49
C ASP A 210 -0.60 24.47 19.85
N GLY A 211 -0.38 23.75 20.96
CA GLY A 211 -0.62 24.29 22.31
C GLY A 211 -2.06 24.78 22.47
N ASN A 212 -2.35 25.52 23.54
CA ASN A 212 -3.73 25.88 23.90
C ASN A 212 -4.45 26.60 22.75
N ALA A 213 -5.55 25.98 22.30
CA ALA A 213 -6.43 26.52 21.27
C ALA A 213 -7.07 27.87 21.66
N GLU A 214 -7.00 28.25 22.95
CA GLU A 214 -7.47 29.54 23.48
C GLU A 214 -6.60 30.74 23.05
N ASP A 215 -5.35 30.54 22.61
CA ASP A 215 -4.44 31.62 22.21
C ASP A 215 -4.65 32.10 20.75
N TRP A 216 -5.62 31.52 20.05
CA TRP A 216 -5.87 31.76 18.62
C TRP A 216 -7.08 32.69 18.36
N GLN A 217 -7.56 33.41 19.39
CA GLN A 217 -8.64 34.41 19.30
C GLN A 217 -8.17 35.79 18.83
#